data_AF-A0A2D6P796-F1
#
_entry.id   AF-A0A2D6P796-F1
#
_cell.length_a   1.000
_cell.length_b   1.000
_cell.length_c   1.000
_cell.angle_alpha   90.00
_cell.angle_beta   90.00
_cell.angle_gamma   90.00
#
_symmetry.space_group_name_H-M   'P 1'
#
loop_
_entity.id
_entity.type
_entity.pdbx_description
1 polymer ?
#
loop_
_entity_poly.entity_id
_entity_poly.type
_entity_poly.pdbx_seq_one_letter_code
_entity_poly.pdbx_strand_id
1 'polypeptide(L)' 'MTDKINPDYYQKGECTCGKKLQTYDYVKNLPYADATSIKYIIRHRDKGGSTDIKKAIWFLKKILIDEYKETE' A
#
# COMPACT_ATOMS: atom_id res chain seq x y z
N MET A 1 -20.85 -2.57 12.92
CA MET A 1 -19.80 -3.59 12.68
C MET A 1 -18.80 -2.99 11.72
N THR A 2 -17.52 -2.97 12.07
CA THR A 2 -16.47 -2.46 11.18
C THR A 2 -16.41 -3.36 9.94
N ASP A 3 -16.53 -2.77 8.76
CA ASP A 3 -16.40 -3.51 7.50
C ASP A 3 -15.00 -4.11 7.42
N LYS A 4 -14.91 -5.44 7.48
CA LYS A 4 -13.63 -6.18 7.41
C LYS A 4 -13.06 -6.19 6.00
N ILE A 5 -13.92 -6.07 5.00
CA ILE A 5 -13.56 -6.05 3.58
C ILE A 5 -13.03 -4.66 3.23
N ASN A 6 -13.70 -3.60 3.70
CA ASN A 6 -13.31 -2.22 3.43
C ASN A 6 -13.28 -1.29 4.67
N PRO A 7 -12.25 -1.38 5.53
CA PRO A 7 -12.10 -0.52 6.69
C PRO A 7 -11.71 0.93 6.36
N ASP A 8 -12.11 1.88 7.23
CA ASP A 8 -12.02 3.34 7.03
C ASP A 8 -10.62 3.87 6.68
N TYR A 9 -9.55 3.20 7.14
CA TYR A 9 -8.17 3.60 6.84
C TYR A 9 -7.80 3.44 5.35
N TYR A 10 -8.61 2.77 4.53
CA TYR A 10 -8.45 2.71 3.08
C TYR A 10 -9.09 3.89 2.33
N GLN A 11 -9.84 4.76 3.01
CA GLN A 11 -10.66 5.80 2.40
C GLN A 11 -10.11 7.24 2.54
N LYS A 12 -8.84 7.40 2.90
CA LYS A 12 -8.26 8.70 3.32
C LYS A 12 -7.86 9.66 2.20
N GLY A 13 -7.91 9.26 0.93
CA GLY A 13 -7.60 10.13 -0.20
C GLY A 13 -8.86 10.78 -0.75
N GLU A 14 -9.04 12.09 -0.60
CA GLU A 14 -10.05 12.82 -1.37
C GLU A 14 -9.53 13.06 -2.79
N CYS A 15 -10.15 12.42 -3.79
CA CYS A 15 -9.95 12.78 -5.19
C CYS A 15 -10.67 14.10 -5.45
N THR A 16 -10.06 15.00 -6.23
CA THR A 16 -10.68 16.23 -6.75
C THR A 16 -11.96 15.96 -7.55
N CYS A 17 -12.21 14.71 -7.94
CA CYS A 17 -13.41 14.23 -8.60
C CYS A 17 -14.58 13.86 -7.66
N GLY A 18 -14.48 14.15 -6.36
CA GLY A 18 -15.52 13.84 -5.36
C GLY A 18 -15.59 12.37 -4.96
N LYS A 19 -14.66 11.53 -5.43
CA LYS A 19 -14.54 10.11 -5.05
C LYS A 19 -13.50 9.95 -3.94
N LYS A 20 -13.79 9.09 -2.96
CA LYS A 20 -12.79 8.66 -1.98
C LYS A 20 -11.90 7.59 -2.61
N LEU A 21 -10.63 7.91 -2.82
CA LEU A 21 -9.65 7.00 -3.40
C LEU A 21 -9.47 5.80 -2.46
N GLN A 22 -9.86 4.61 -2.92
CA GLN A 22 -9.69 3.36 -2.19
C GLN A 22 -8.35 2.73 -2.53
N THR A 23 -7.80 1.92 -1.63
CA THR A 23 -6.56 1.17 -1.94
C THR A 23 -6.64 0.32 -3.18
N TYR A 24 -7.79 -0.30 -3.41
CA TYR A 24 -8.01 -1.08 -4.61
C TYR A 24 -7.92 -0.25 -5.91
N ASP A 25 -8.31 1.03 -5.89
CA ASP A 25 -8.42 1.85 -7.10
C ASP A 25 -7.07 2.06 -7.80
N TYR A 26 -5.98 2.16 -7.04
CA TYR A 26 -4.63 2.36 -7.56
C TYR A 26 -3.77 1.10 -7.57
N VAL A 27 -4.08 0.06 -6.78
CA VAL A 27 -3.24 -1.16 -6.74
C VAL A 27 -3.70 -2.28 -7.67
N LYS A 28 -4.95 -2.27 -8.17
CA LYS A 28 -5.54 -3.42 -8.90
C LYS A 28 -4.78 -3.86 -10.15
N ASN A 29 -4.05 -2.96 -10.79
CA ASN A 29 -3.28 -3.22 -12.01
C ASN A 29 -1.77 -3.19 -11.77
N LEU A 30 -1.34 -3.11 -10.51
CA LEU A 30 0.08 -3.07 -10.16
C LEU A 30 0.62 -4.47 -9.89
N PRO A 31 1.91 -4.73 -10.16
CA PRO A 31 2.57 -5.93 -9.70
C PRO A 31 2.44 -6.10 -8.18
N TYR A 32 2.49 -7.34 -7.71
CA TYR A 32 2.18 -7.67 -6.31
C TYR A 32 3.05 -6.89 -5.30
N ALA A 33 4.34 -6.70 -5.60
CA ALA A 33 5.25 -5.98 -4.73
C ALA A 33 4.93 -4.48 -4.63
N ASP A 34 4.63 -3.84 -5.76
CA ASP A 34 4.17 -2.46 -5.88
C ASP A 34 2.87 -2.24 -5.11
N ALA A 35 1.86 -3.05 -5.42
CA ALA A 35 0.56 -3.02 -4.76
C ALA A 35 0.69 -3.15 -3.24
N THR A 36 1.56 -4.06 -2.80
CA THR A 36 1.73 -4.36 -1.38
C THR A 36 2.54 -3.29 -0.65
N SER A 37 3.57 -2.71 -1.28
CA SER A 37 4.34 -1.61 -0.70
C SER A 37 3.46 -0.38 -0.47
N ILE A 38 2.64 0.00 -1.45
CA ILE A 38 1.70 1.13 -1.36
C ILE A 38 0.66 0.90 -0.26
N LYS A 39 0.08 -0.31 -0.18
CA LYS A 39 -0.86 -0.69 0.90
C LYS A 39 -0.28 -0.41 2.28
N TYR A 40 0.99 -0.75 2.50
CA TYR A 40 1.65 -0.52 3.79
C TYR A 40 1.98 0.95 4.02
N ILE A 41 2.40 1.69 2.98
CA ILE A 41 2.63 3.15 3.05
C ILE A 41 1.36 3.89 3.46
N ILE A 42 0.18 3.46 3.03
CA ILE A 42 -1.05 4.24 3.26
C ILE A 42 -1.64 3.97 4.64
N ARG A 43 -1.59 2.72 5.11
CA ARG A 43 -2.22 2.33 6.39
C ARG A 43 -1.33 2.50 7.63
N HIS A 44 -0.04 2.83 7.47
CA HIS A 44 0.91 2.80 8.58
C HIS A 44 0.49 3.69 9.76
N ARG A 45 -0.08 4.87 9.51
CA ARG A 45 -0.50 5.81 10.58
C ARG A 45 -1.66 5.28 11.42
N ASP A 46 -2.48 4.40 10.85
CA ASP A 46 -3.74 3.96 11.45
C ASP A 46 -3.72 2.52 11.97
N LYS A 47 -2.75 1.71 11.51
CA LYS A 47 -2.73 0.27 11.80
C LYS A 47 -1.39 -0.24 12.31
N GLY A 48 -0.33 -0.13 11.51
CA GLY A 48 0.92 -0.86 11.78
C GLY A 48 2.11 0.01 12.21
N GLY A 49 1.95 1.33 12.27
CA GLY A 49 3.02 2.27 12.61
C GLY A 49 4.30 2.02 11.81
N SER A 50 5.44 2.10 12.49
CA SER A 50 6.75 1.83 11.90
C SER A 50 6.92 0.41 11.35
N THR A 51 6.17 -0.57 11.84
CA THR A 51 6.21 -1.96 11.33
C THR A 51 5.72 -2.04 9.89
N ASP A 52 4.67 -1.29 9.54
CA ASP A 52 4.18 -1.26 8.16
C ASP A 52 5.17 -0.53 7.24
N ILE A 53 5.86 0.52 7.71
CA ILE A 53 6.93 1.16 6.94
C ILE A 53 8.08 0.18 6.67
N LYS A 54 8.50 -0.61 7.67
CA LYS A 54 9.52 -1.65 7.47
C LYS A 54 9.08 -2.70 6.43
N LYS A 55 7.80 -3.07 6.42
CA LYS A 55 7.24 -3.98 5.40
C LYS A 55 7.24 -3.33 4.02
N ALA A 56 6.84 -2.07 3.90
CA ALA A 56 6.90 -1.34 2.64
C ALA A 56 8.33 -1.34 2.06
N ILE A 57 9.33 -1.00 2.88
CA ILE A 57 10.74 -1.04 2.50
C ILE A 57 11.16 -2.44 2.03
N TRP A 58 10.72 -3.49 2.72
CA TRP A 58 11.04 -4.86 2.31
C TRP A 58 10.53 -5.19 0.90
N PHE A 59 9.29 -4.79 0.57
CA PHE A 59 8.74 -4.99 -0.77
C PHE A 59 9.47 -4.15 -1.83
N LEU A 60 9.83 -2.91 -1.51
CA LEU A 60 10.63 -2.07 -2.41
C LEU A 60 12.02 -2.68 -2.68
N LYS A 61 12.66 -3.28 -1.66
CA LYS A 61 13.91 -4.02 -1.85
C LYS A 61 13.74 -5.24 -2.76
N LYS A 62 12.61 -5.95 -2.66
CA LYS A 62 12.35 -7.08 -3.56
C LYS A 62 12.16 -6.64 -5.01
N ILE A 63 11.58 -5.47 -5.27
CA ILE A 63 11.53 -4.89 -6.63
C ILE A 63 12.96 -4.66 -7.16
N LEU A 64 13.85 -4.06 -6.36
CA LEU A 64 15.24 -3.83 -6.75
C LEU A 64 15.97 -5.13 -7.10
N ILE A 65 15.78 -6.19 -6.31
CA ILE A 65 16.40 -7.50 -6.54
C ILE A 65 15.79 -8.18 -7.77
N ASP A 66 14.47 -8.25 -7.87
CA ASP A 66 13.78 -9.08 -8.85
C ASP A 66 13.78 -8.43 -10.24
N GLU A 67 13.58 -7.11 -10.33
CA GLU A 67 13.48 -6.38 -11.59
C GLU A 67 14.81 -5.75 -12.01
N TYR A 68 15.54 -5.15 -11.06
CA TYR A 68 16.76 -4.40 -11.34
C TYR A 68 18.04 -5.18 -11.09
N LYS A 69 17.93 -6.42 -10.57
CA LYS A 69 19.06 -7.33 -10.31
C LYS A 69 20.10 -6.73 -9.36
N GLU A 70 19.68 -5.86 -8.44
CA GLU A 70 20.55 -5.39 -7.36
C GLU A 70 20.89 -6.55 -6.40
N THR A 71 22.12 -6.55 -5.91
CA THR A 71 22.59 -7.46 -4.86
C THR A 71 22.15 -6.96 -3.49
N GLU A 72 21.72 -7.88 -2.60
CA GLU A 72 21.23 -7.57 -1.24
C GLU A 72 22.24 -6.83 -0.33
#